data_AF-A0A9C7PRS1-F1
#
_entry.id   AF-A0A9C7PRS1-F1
#
_cell.length_a   1.000
_cell.length_b   1.000
_cell.length_c   1.000
_cell.angle_alpha   90.00
_cell.angle_beta   90.00
_cell.angle_gamma   90.00
#
_symmetry.space_group_name_H-M   'P 1'
#
loop_
_entity.id
_entity.type
_entity.pdbx_description
1 polymer ?
#
loop_
_entity_poly.entity_id
_entity_poly.type
_entity_poly.pdbx_seq_one_letter_code
_entity_poly.pdbx_strand_id
1 'polypeptide(L)'
;MDSQCHIELRVVVALTSSGRGIGMCGKMPWKLKKDLQFFKELTTGNPVIMGRKTWESLPAMSRPLKKRLNVVLTRNPALFQRNYLESLTEENGAEEEGLCLACTSLESALNILRLRSATLAYVIGGRQVFEEALMNPACSRLYLTRIHKDFACDTFFPCIPNDFQLVSNSEIFEENGIKFEFVEYRREVNLSTGIDENYGNCKRQKINSSCQPHEEYQYLELVRKIMEQGVFKNDRTGVGTLSLFGHQMRFSLQHQFPLLTTKKVFWRGVVHELLWFISGSTNAKKLGEKGIHIWDENASRAFLDNQGFFDREEGDLGPVYGFQWRHFGAKYRSMHDSYENEGVDQLTQIIETLKRNPNDRRMILSAWNPSAIPEMALPPCHILAQFYVSNDCLSCHMYQRSCDMGLGVPFNIGSYALLTYMIAKLVHLSPGELIYSMGDVHIYQNHLVPLTFQLNRKPRPFPRLLIKDRPNLQSIDDFLFSDFELIDYHPHSVIKMQMAV
;
A
#
# COMPACT_ATOMS: atom_id res chain seq x y z
N MET A 1 45.51 -1.70 4.72
CA MET A 1 44.97 -1.00 5.89
C MET A 1 44.23 0.20 5.30
N ASP A 2 42.91 0.15 5.10
CA ASP A 2 41.89 0.08 6.15
C ASP A 2 40.81 -0.98 5.88
N SER A 3 40.73 -1.97 6.75
CA SER A 3 39.50 -2.73 6.95
C SER A 3 38.53 -1.80 7.69
N GLN A 4 37.65 -1.11 6.98
CA GLN A 4 36.53 -0.40 7.62
C GLN A 4 35.82 -1.40 8.52
N CYS A 5 35.82 -1.14 9.83
CA CYS A 5 35.16 -1.99 10.81
C CYS A 5 33.65 -1.97 10.49
N HIS A 6 33.15 -3.06 9.89
CA HIS A 6 31.74 -3.20 9.59
C HIS A 6 30.97 -3.40 10.90
N ILE A 7 30.12 -2.44 11.24
CA ILE A 7 29.18 -2.57 12.35
C ILE A 7 27.96 -3.38 11.89
N GLU A 8 27.69 -4.48 12.58
CA GLU A 8 26.48 -5.27 12.43
C GLU A 8 25.32 -4.60 13.18
N LEU A 9 24.15 -4.51 12.55
CA LEU A 9 22.91 -4.07 13.18
C LEU A 9 22.00 -5.25 13.46
N ARG A 10 21.34 -5.24 14.61
CA ARG A 10 20.29 -6.21 14.95
C ARG A 10 19.08 -5.49 15.52
N VAL A 11 17.88 -5.98 15.23
CA VAL A 11 16.63 -5.43 15.78
C VAL A 11 16.14 -6.33 16.91
N VAL A 12 15.65 -5.74 18.00
CA VAL A 12 14.94 -6.46 19.07
C VAL A 12 13.59 -5.80 19.30
N VAL A 13 12.50 -6.57 19.24
CA VAL A 13 11.14 -6.05 19.38
C VAL A 13 10.19 -7.09 19.98
N ALA A 14 9.19 -6.64 20.74
CA ALA A 14 8.02 -7.44 21.11
C ALA A 14 6.80 -6.89 20.38
N LEU A 15 5.99 -7.75 19.74
CA LEU A 15 4.82 -7.33 18.96
C LEU A 15 3.64 -8.31 19.02
N THR A 16 2.42 -7.80 18.79
CA THR A 16 1.21 -8.65 18.67
C THR A 16 1.16 -9.40 17.35
N SER A 17 0.67 -10.64 17.35
CA SER A 17 0.69 -11.53 16.18
C SER A 17 -0.26 -11.11 15.05
N SER A 18 -1.44 -10.57 15.36
CA SER A 18 -2.44 -10.23 14.34
C SER A 18 -2.24 -8.83 13.71
N GLY A 19 -1.54 -7.93 14.42
CA GLY A 19 -1.47 -6.52 14.05
C GLY A 19 -0.08 -5.87 14.07
N ARG A 20 0.96 -6.56 14.56
CA ARG A 20 2.31 -6.00 14.79
C ARG A 20 2.30 -4.79 15.72
N GLY A 21 1.34 -4.71 16.64
CA GLY A 21 1.27 -3.63 17.62
C GLY A 21 2.46 -3.71 18.58
N ILE A 22 3.09 -2.56 18.90
CA ILE A 22 4.27 -2.47 19.78
C ILE A 22 4.12 -1.45 20.91
N GLY A 23 3.08 -0.61 20.86
CA GLY A 23 2.91 0.47 21.82
C GLY A 23 1.52 1.08 21.78
N MET A 24 1.10 1.61 22.93
CA MET A 24 -0.09 2.43 23.09
C MET A 24 0.23 3.61 24.00
N CYS A 25 -0.06 4.84 23.55
CA CYS A 25 0.15 6.08 24.30
C CYS A 25 1.56 6.19 24.90
N GLY A 26 2.57 5.75 24.14
CA GLY A 26 3.97 5.77 24.56
C GLY A 26 4.32 4.76 25.66
N LYS A 27 3.53 3.70 25.85
CA LYS A 27 3.84 2.59 26.78
C LYS A 27 3.69 1.23 26.09
N MET A 28 4.35 0.22 26.64
CA MET A 28 4.10 -1.17 26.25
C MET A 28 2.73 -1.62 26.80
N PRO A 29 1.83 -2.20 25.98
CA PRO A 29 0.51 -2.64 26.43
C PRO A 29 0.54 -3.85 27.37
N TRP A 30 1.67 -4.55 27.45
CA TRP A 30 1.87 -5.75 28.26
C TRP A 30 3.07 -5.60 29.21
N LYS A 31 3.16 -6.53 30.16
CA LYS A 31 4.29 -6.66 31.07
C LYS A 31 4.67 -8.13 31.21
N LEU A 32 5.72 -8.52 30.49
CA LEU A 32 6.22 -9.90 30.41
C LEU A 32 7.66 -9.92 30.95
N LYS A 33 7.89 -10.62 32.06
CA LYS A 33 9.20 -10.68 32.73
C LYS A 33 10.22 -11.44 31.88
N LYS A 34 9.84 -12.58 31.29
CA LYS A 34 10.71 -13.35 30.37
C LYS A 34 11.10 -12.56 29.12
N ASP A 35 10.17 -11.80 28.53
CA ASP A 35 10.48 -10.90 27.41
C ASP A 35 11.53 -9.85 27.79
N LEU A 36 11.34 -9.19 28.94
CA LEU A 36 12.31 -8.21 29.44
C LEU A 36 13.67 -8.84 29.78
N GLN A 37 13.67 -10.09 30.26
CA GLN A 37 14.89 -10.85 30.50
C GLN A 37 15.61 -11.17 29.18
N PHE A 38 14.90 -11.70 28.19
CA PHE A 38 15.42 -11.96 26.84
C PHE A 38 16.01 -10.70 26.19
N PHE A 39 15.29 -9.57 26.28
CA PHE A 39 15.79 -8.27 25.85
C PHE A 39 17.11 -7.88 26.54
N LYS A 40 17.22 -8.08 27.86
CA LYS A 40 18.44 -7.77 28.60
C LYS A 40 19.59 -8.68 28.20
N GLU A 41 19.34 -9.97 28.04
CA GLU A 41 20.36 -10.97 27.63
C GLU A 41 20.94 -10.64 26.26
N LEU A 42 20.10 -10.24 25.29
CA LEU A 42 20.57 -9.85 23.97
C LEU A 42 21.38 -8.54 23.96
N THR A 43 20.93 -7.54 24.72
CA THR A 43 21.40 -6.16 24.54
C THR A 43 22.51 -5.74 25.51
N THR A 44 22.65 -6.39 26.67
CA THR A 44 23.65 -5.99 27.68
C THR A 44 25.07 -6.08 27.12
N GLY A 45 25.90 -5.08 27.42
CA GLY A 45 27.28 -4.97 26.88
C GLY A 45 27.37 -4.40 25.47
N ASN A 46 26.25 -4.15 24.79
CA ASN A 46 26.23 -3.63 23.41
C ASN A 46 25.57 -2.24 23.35
N PRO A 47 25.92 -1.40 22.36
CA PRO A 47 25.17 -0.19 22.06
C PRO A 47 23.71 -0.49 21.70
N VAL A 48 22.80 0.35 22.20
CA VAL A 48 21.37 0.30 21.90
C VAL A 48 20.91 1.62 21.29
N ILE A 49 20.21 1.56 20.16
CA ILE A 49 19.75 2.71 19.39
C ILE A 49 18.22 2.79 19.46
N MET A 50 17.70 3.98 19.77
CA MET A 50 16.25 4.20 19.88
C MET A 50 15.86 5.62 19.51
N GLY A 51 14.59 5.82 19.16
CA GLY A 51 14.05 7.17 18.96
C GLY A 51 13.78 7.91 20.29
N ARG A 52 13.74 9.25 20.26
CA ARG A 52 13.42 10.10 21.43
C ARG A 52 12.18 9.65 22.21
N LYS A 53 11.06 9.35 21.53
CA LYS A 53 9.82 8.93 22.20
C LYS A 53 9.99 7.60 22.95
N THR A 54 10.77 6.67 22.40
CA THR A 54 11.11 5.42 23.07
C THR A 54 11.93 5.70 24.32
N TRP A 55 12.95 6.57 24.23
CA TRP A 55 13.75 6.99 25.39
C TRP A 55 12.89 7.60 26.50
N GLU A 56 11.88 8.40 26.14
CA GLU A 56 10.94 9.02 27.09
C GLU A 56 9.94 8.02 27.67
N SER A 57 9.65 6.92 26.96
CA SER A 57 8.78 5.84 27.47
C SER A 57 9.46 4.93 28.50
N LEU A 58 10.79 4.90 28.54
CA LEU A 58 11.52 4.10 29.51
C LEU A 58 11.27 4.64 30.93
N PRO A 59 11.11 3.77 31.95
CA PRO A 59 11.03 4.21 33.33
C PRO A 59 12.24 5.07 33.69
N ALA A 60 12.04 6.19 34.41
CA ALA A 60 13.12 7.11 34.77
C ALA A 60 14.30 6.39 35.47
N MET A 61 14.01 5.46 36.38
CA MET A 61 15.01 4.64 37.09
C MET A 61 15.79 3.67 36.21
N SER A 62 15.31 3.42 34.98
CA SER A 62 15.92 2.51 34.00
C SER A 62 16.59 3.26 32.85
N ARG A 63 16.66 4.59 32.93
CA ARG A 63 17.18 5.47 31.89
C ARG A 63 18.37 6.25 32.47
N PRO A 64 19.60 6.05 31.96
CA PRO A 64 19.99 5.17 30.86
C PRO A 64 19.88 3.68 31.20
N LEU A 65 19.72 2.84 30.18
CA LEU A 65 19.77 1.39 30.37
C LEU A 65 21.17 0.99 30.84
N LYS A 66 21.29 0.44 32.05
CA LYS A 66 22.57 0.05 32.67
C LYS A 66 23.38 -0.89 31.78
N LYS A 67 24.72 -0.79 31.88
CA LYS A 67 25.72 -1.61 31.17
C LYS A 67 25.59 -1.60 29.64
N ARG A 68 25.03 -0.53 29.08
CA ARG A 68 24.83 -0.31 27.64
C ARG A 68 25.14 1.14 27.28
N LEU A 69 25.67 1.35 26.09
CA LEU A 69 25.74 2.66 25.48
C LEU A 69 24.38 2.97 24.83
N ASN A 70 23.66 3.94 25.36
CA ASN A 70 22.35 4.34 24.86
C ASN A 70 22.52 5.43 23.81
N VAL A 71 21.97 5.22 22.61
CA VAL A 71 22.02 6.19 21.51
C VAL A 71 20.60 6.61 21.16
N VAL A 72 20.31 7.89 21.32
CA VAL A 72 18.98 8.47 21.14
C VAL A 72 18.94 9.31 19.88
N LEU A 73 18.04 8.94 18.95
CA LEU A 73 17.82 9.67 17.71
C LEU A 73 16.82 10.81 17.95
N THR A 74 17.26 12.05 17.69
CA THR A 74 16.48 13.28 17.91
C THR A 74 16.91 14.38 16.95
N ARG A 75 15.98 15.28 16.60
CA ARG A 75 16.26 16.42 15.71
C ARG A 75 17.17 17.48 16.36
N ASN A 76 17.21 17.53 17.69
CA ASN A 76 17.96 18.52 18.47
C ASN A 76 18.94 17.82 19.45
N PRO A 77 20.02 17.19 18.95
CA PRO A 77 20.91 16.38 19.78
C PRO A 77 21.68 17.19 20.83
N ALA A 78 22.11 18.41 20.50
CA ALA A 78 22.84 19.27 21.44
C ALA A 78 22.00 19.63 22.67
N LEU A 79 20.75 20.04 22.45
CA LEU A 79 19.81 20.34 23.54
C LEU A 79 19.50 19.10 24.38
N PHE A 80 19.28 17.96 23.72
CA PHE A 80 19.03 16.71 24.42
C PHE A 80 20.23 16.29 25.28
N GLN A 81 21.44 16.34 24.73
CA GLN A 81 22.66 15.97 25.44
C GLN A 81 22.91 16.90 26.63
N ARG A 82 22.68 18.20 26.45
CA ARG A 82 22.76 19.19 27.52
C ARG A 82 21.78 18.89 28.64
N ASN A 83 20.50 18.70 28.32
CA ASN A 83 19.47 18.37 29.32
C ASN A 83 19.78 17.06 30.06
N TYR A 84 20.35 16.07 29.36
CA TYR A 84 20.80 14.82 29.97
C TYR A 84 21.95 15.07 30.97
N LEU A 85 22.99 15.79 30.55
CA LEU A 85 24.13 16.10 31.43
C LEU A 85 23.72 16.93 32.65
N GLU A 86 22.82 17.91 32.47
CA GLU A 86 22.25 18.71 33.57
C GLU A 86 21.41 17.87 34.54
N SER A 87 20.88 16.71 34.10
CA SER A 87 20.11 15.80 34.94
C SER A 87 20.96 14.81 35.75
N LEU A 88 22.28 14.76 35.50
CA LEU A 88 23.22 13.95 36.28
C LEU A 88 23.63 14.76 37.53
N THR A 89 23.03 14.46 38.69
CA THR A 89 23.41 15.05 39.98
C THR A 89 24.72 14.42 40.50
N GLU A 90 25.54 15.20 41.22
CA GLU A 90 26.86 14.81 41.76
C GLU A 90 26.87 13.59 42.69
N GLU A 91 25.71 13.10 43.15
CA GLU A 91 25.61 12.02 44.15
C GLU A 91 25.66 10.59 43.59
N ASN A 92 25.66 10.39 42.26
CA ASN A 92 25.71 9.05 41.68
C ASN A 92 27.08 8.75 41.04
N GLY A 93 27.86 7.90 41.70
CA GLY A 93 29.20 7.48 41.27
C GLY A 93 29.25 7.00 39.81
N ALA A 94 30.17 7.59 39.05
CA ALA A 94 30.26 7.57 37.60
C ALA A 94 30.65 6.24 36.92
N GLU A 95 30.68 5.10 37.65
CA GLU A 95 31.26 3.86 37.11
C GLU A 95 30.24 2.76 36.73
N GLU A 96 28.97 2.85 37.12
CA GLU A 96 27.94 1.84 36.75
C GLU A 96 26.76 2.36 35.91
N GLU A 97 26.70 3.67 35.64
CA GLU A 97 25.60 4.29 34.91
C GLU A 97 25.81 4.17 33.38
N GLY A 98 24.77 3.75 32.65
CA GLY A 98 24.84 3.65 31.20
C GLY A 98 25.19 5.00 30.56
N LEU A 99 26.02 5.02 29.52
CA LEU A 99 26.31 6.26 28.80
C LEU A 99 25.15 6.60 27.85
N CYS A 100 24.85 7.88 27.65
CA CYS A 100 23.86 8.35 26.67
C CYS A 100 24.49 9.30 25.64
N LEU A 101 24.22 9.04 24.36
CA LEU A 101 24.60 9.88 23.22
C LEU A 101 23.36 10.26 22.41
N ALA A 102 23.32 11.50 21.92
CA ALA A 102 22.26 11.96 21.02
C ALA A 102 22.78 12.10 19.58
N CYS A 103 22.03 11.57 18.61
CA CYS A 103 22.35 11.64 17.18
C CYS A 103 21.15 12.14 16.37
N THR A 104 21.39 12.73 15.20
CA THR A 104 20.31 13.22 14.32
C THR A 104 19.66 12.13 13.47
N SER A 105 20.39 11.07 13.17
CA SER A 105 19.96 9.97 12.30
C SER A 105 20.61 8.65 12.69
N LEU A 106 20.06 7.53 12.18
CA LEU A 106 20.66 6.21 12.35
C LEU A 106 22.07 6.16 11.75
N GLU A 107 22.29 6.77 10.59
CA GLU A 107 23.61 6.81 9.94
C GLU A 107 24.65 7.56 10.79
N SER A 108 24.28 8.71 11.36
CA SER A 108 25.15 9.45 12.27
C SER A 108 25.50 8.63 13.52
N ALA A 109 24.52 7.91 14.08
CA ALA A 109 24.75 6.99 15.19
C ALA A 109 25.75 5.89 14.82
N LEU A 110 25.56 5.22 13.68
CA LEU A 110 26.46 4.18 13.21
C LEU A 110 27.89 4.69 13.00
N ASN A 111 28.06 5.89 12.44
CA ASN A 111 29.38 6.49 12.25
C ASN A 111 30.09 6.75 13.58
N ILE A 112 29.39 7.29 14.58
CA ILE A 112 29.95 7.51 15.92
C ILE A 112 30.30 6.18 16.60
N LEU A 113 29.47 5.16 16.45
CA LEU A 113 29.70 3.83 17.01
C LEU A 113 30.93 3.16 16.37
N ARG A 114 31.12 3.30 15.05
CA ARG A 114 32.33 2.83 14.34
C ARG A 114 33.60 3.51 14.86
N LEU A 115 33.55 4.82 15.10
CA LEU A 115 34.67 5.57 15.68
C LEU A 115 35.01 5.12 17.11
N ARG A 116 34.04 4.54 17.82
CA ARG A 116 34.21 3.91 19.13
C ARG A 116 34.50 2.41 19.06
N SER A 117 34.87 1.90 17.88
CA SER A 117 35.21 0.49 17.63
C SER A 117 34.10 -0.51 17.94
N ALA A 118 32.83 -0.08 17.93
CA ALA A 118 31.70 -0.99 18.09
C ALA A 118 31.50 -1.83 16.82
N THR A 119 31.45 -3.15 16.97
CA THR A 119 31.20 -4.11 15.88
C THR A 119 29.75 -4.54 15.77
N LEU A 120 28.94 -4.26 16.81
CA LEU A 120 27.54 -4.64 16.90
C LEU A 120 26.73 -3.53 17.57
N ALA A 121 25.51 -3.30 17.11
CA ALA A 121 24.54 -2.47 17.80
C ALA A 121 23.11 -3.00 17.63
N TYR A 122 22.27 -2.74 18.64
CA TYR A 122 20.87 -3.15 18.65
C TYR A 122 19.94 -1.96 18.47
N VAL A 123 18.99 -2.06 17.53
CA VAL A 123 17.88 -1.12 17.43
C VAL A 123 16.71 -1.65 18.25
N ILE A 124 16.26 -0.85 19.21
CA ILE A 124 15.38 -1.32 20.28
C ILE A 124 14.05 -0.59 20.39
N GLY A 125 13.80 0.44 19.57
CA GLY A 125 12.48 1.06 19.64
C GLY A 125 12.27 2.35 18.88
N GLY A 126 11.02 2.48 18.44
CA GLY A 126 10.49 3.61 17.68
C GLY A 126 10.21 3.14 16.25
N ARG A 127 8.94 3.24 15.82
CA ARG A 127 8.51 2.77 14.49
C ARG A 127 9.45 3.21 13.37
N GLN A 128 9.75 4.51 13.30
CA GLN A 128 10.63 5.07 12.27
C GLN A 128 12.06 4.50 12.36
N VAL A 129 12.59 4.30 13.58
CA VAL A 129 13.95 3.78 13.76
C VAL A 129 14.02 2.30 13.39
N PHE A 130 12.98 1.52 13.70
CA PHE A 130 12.86 0.14 13.22
C PHE A 130 12.78 0.08 11.69
N GLU A 131 11.99 0.94 11.07
CA GLU A 131 11.86 1.01 9.62
C GLU A 131 13.19 1.34 8.94
N GLU A 132 13.90 2.37 9.43
CA GLU A 132 15.25 2.72 8.96
C GLU A 132 16.25 1.57 9.17
N ALA A 133 16.17 0.86 10.30
CA ALA A 133 17.06 -0.26 10.61
C ALA A 133 16.82 -1.47 9.71
N LEU A 134 15.57 -1.88 9.50
CA LEU A 134 15.22 -3.00 8.64
C LEU A 134 15.56 -2.74 7.17
N MET A 135 15.58 -1.48 6.74
CA MET A 135 16.02 -1.10 5.39
C MET A 135 17.55 -0.95 5.28
N ASN A 136 18.28 -0.96 6.40
CA ASN A 136 19.73 -0.83 6.41
C ASN A 136 20.39 -2.18 6.08
N PRO A 137 21.28 -2.26 5.07
CA PRO A 137 21.99 -3.50 4.72
C PRO A 137 22.84 -4.09 5.84
N ALA A 138 23.28 -3.26 6.80
CA ALA A 138 24.01 -3.74 7.97
C ALA A 138 23.12 -4.52 8.95
N CYS A 139 21.79 -4.41 8.84
CA CYS A 139 20.87 -5.11 9.73
C CYS A 139 20.75 -6.58 9.33
N SER A 140 21.43 -7.45 10.07
CA SER A 140 21.59 -8.87 9.75
C SER A 140 20.58 -9.77 10.43
N ARG A 141 20.01 -9.35 11.57
CA ARG A 141 19.12 -10.18 12.40
C ARG A 141 17.99 -9.37 13.03
N LEU A 142 16.85 -10.04 13.20
CA LEU A 142 15.69 -9.55 13.92
C LEU A 142 15.30 -10.59 14.97
N TYR A 143 15.31 -10.18 16.23
CA TYR A 143 14.80 -10.95 17.36
C TYR A 143 13.43 -10.38 17.75
N LEU A 144 12.42 -11.24 17.68
CA LEU A 144 11.03 -10.87 17.83
C LEU A 144 10.38 -11.68 18.94
N THR A 145 9.75 -11.03 19.90
CA THR A 145 8.81 -11.67 20.82
C THR A 145 7.41 -11.59 20.20
N ARG A 146 6.88 -12.71 19.72
CA ARG A 146 5.55 -12.79 19.11
C ARG A 146 4.51 -13.03 20.20
N ILE A 147 3.61 -12.07 20.39
CA ILE A 147 2.57 -12.13 21.42
C ILE A 147 1.26 -12.52 20.78
N HIS A 148 0.67 -13.64 21.21
CA HIS A 148 -0.55 -14.21 20.63
C HIS A 148 -1.85 -13.61 21.19
N LYS A 149 -1.73 -12.55 21.99
CA LYS A 149 -2.86 -11.78 22.51
C LYS A 149 -2.86 -10.40 21.86
N ASP A 150 -4.04 -9.96 21.45
CA ASP A 150 -4.22 -8.64 20.88
C ASP A 150 -4.45 -7.59 21.96
N PHE A 151 -3.86 -6.43 21.71
CA PHE A 151 -3.96 -5.24 22.55
C PHE A 151 -4.27 -4.05 21.66
N ALA A 152 -5.02 -3.09 22.19
CA ALA A 152 -5.14 -1.80 21.53
C ALA A 152 -3.74 -1.17 21.41
N CYS A 153 -3.37 -0.78 20.20
CA CYS A 153 -2.07 -0.18 19.89
C CYS A 153 -2.25 1.06 19.00
N ASP A 154 -1.41 2.07 19.19
CA ASP A 154 -1.29 3.25 18.29
C ASP A 154 0.03 3.26 17.52
N THR A 155 0.97 2.41 17.94
CA THR A 155 2.30 2.28 17.37
C THR A 155 2.51 0.84 16.94
N PHE A 156 2.96 0.65 15.70
CA PHE A 156 3.09 -0.65 15.06
C PHE A 156 4.51 -0.84 14.51
N PHE A 157 5.00 -2.07 14.56
CA PHE A 157 6.24 -2.48 13.92
C PHE A 157 6.04 -2.50 12.38
N PRO A 158 7.02 -2.03 11.59
CA PRO A 158 6.98 -2.14 10.14
C PRO A 158 6.91 -3.59 9.64
N CYS A 159 6.59 -3.78 8.37
CA CYS A 159 6.69 -5.10 7.74
C CYS A 159 8.13 -5.60 7.78
N ILE A 160 8.32 -6.89 8.07
CA ILE A 160 9.63 -7.54 7.97
C ILE A 160 9.94 -7.68 6.47
N PRO A 161 11.08 -7.16 5.98
CA PRO A 161 11.46 -7.30 4.58
C PRO A 161 11.64 -8.78 4.18
N ASN A 162 11.33 -9.12 2.93
CA ASN A 162 11.33 -10.50 2.45
C ASN A 162 12.71 -11.18 2.41
N ASP A 163 13.78 -10.40 2.51
CA ASP A 163 15.15 -10.92 2.59
C ASP A 163 15.55 -11.37 4.00
N PHE A 164 14.66 -11.20 4.99
CA PHE A 164 14.76 -11.85 6.30
C PHE A 164 14.05 -13.21 6.28
N GLN A 165 14.83 -14.27 6.44
CA GLN A 165 14.33 -15.63 6.56
C GLN A 165 14.16 -16.03 8.03
N LEU A 166 13.09 -16.77 8.30
CA LEU A 166 12.85 -17.35 9.61
C LEU A 166 13.95 -18.38 9.92
N VAL A 167 14.64 -18.20 11.05
CA VAL A 167 15.72 -19.10 11.51
C VAL A 167 15.20 -20.08 12.54
N SER A 168 14.49 -19.59 13.55
CA SER A 168 14.03 -20.40 14.67
C SER A 168 12.83 -19.78 15.38
N ASN A 169 12.07 -20.63 16.08
CA ASN A 169 11.07 -20.26 17.06
C ASN A 169 11.39 -21.00 18.37
N SER A 170 11.15 -20.37 19.51
CA SER A 170 11.20 -21.04 20.81
C SER A 170 9.93 -21.86 21.07
N GLU A 171 9.89 -22.55 22.21
CA GLU A 171 8.61 -22.99 22.79
C GLU A 171 7.70 -21.79 23.12
N ILE A 172 6.39 -22.06 23.26
CA ILE A 172 5.42 -21.04 23.68
C ILE A 172 5.48 -20.89 25.20
N PHE A 173 5.71 -19.67 25.66
CA PHE A 173 5.63 -19.27 27.05
C PHE A 173 4.28 -18.65 27.37
N GLU A 174 3.90 -18.70 28.65
CA GLU A 174 2.70 -18.03 29.15
C GLU A 174 3.02 -17.26 30.44
N GLU A 175 2.67 -15.97 30.49
CA GLU A 175 2.73 -15.14 31.69
C GLU A 175 1.49 -14.25 31.78
N ASN A 176 0.86 -14.17 32.96
CA ASN A 176 -0.33 -13.33 33.18
C ASN A 176 -1.47 -13.59 32.15
N GLY A 177 -1.63 -14.83 31.69
CA GLY A 177 -2.61 -15.21 30.66
C GLY A 177 -2.29 -14.70 29.26
N ILE A 178 -1.03 -14.34 28.99
CA ILE A 178 -0.53 -13.90 27.69
C ILE A 178 0.43 -14.96 27.18
N LYS A 179 0.10 -15.58 26.05
CA LYS A 179 0.98 -16.53 25.34
C LYS A 179 1.91 -15.79 24.39
N PHE A 180 3.18 -16.18 24.36
CA PHE A 180 4.18 -15.60 23.47
C PHE A 180 5.33 -16.57 23.18
N GLU A 181 6.03 -16.34 22.07
CA GLU A 181 7.22 -17.10 21.65
C GLU A 181 8.33 -16.14 21.20
N PHE A 182 9.59 -16.58 21.25
CA PHE A 182 10.72 -15.87 20.68
C PHE A 182 11.02 -16.40 19.28
N VAL A 183 11.18 -15.47 18.33
CA VAL A 183 11.35 -15.75 16.91
C VAL A 183 12.60 -15.03 16.43
N GLU A 184 13.45 -15.75 15.71
CA GLU A 184 14.64 -15.18 15.08
C GLU A 184 14.49 -15.18 13.56
N TYR A 185 14.75 -14.02 12.96
CA TYR A 185 14.96 -13.90 11.52
C TYR A 185 16.40 -13.46 11.22
N ARG A 186 16.94 -13.94 10.10
CA ARG A 186 18.26 -13.56 9.59
C ARG A 186 18.15 -13.08 8.16
N ARG A 187 18.85 -11.99 7.84
CA ARG A 187 18.97 -11.49 6.46
C ARG A 187 19.92 -12.38 5.66
N GLU A 188 19.50 -12.80 4.48
CA GLU A 188 20.37 -13.50 3.53
C GLU A 188 21.40 -12.53 2.93
N VAL A 189 22.68 -12.92 2.92
CA VAL A 189 23.76 -12.14 2.31
C VAL A 189 24.10 -12.76 0.96
N ASN A 190 23.68 -12.12 -0.13
CA ASN A 190 24.10 -12.51 -1.48
C ASN A 190 25.54 -12.02 -1.72
N LEU A 191 26.52 -12.91 -1.58
CA LEU A 191 27.89 -12.70 -2.07
C LEU A 191 27.92 -13.06 -3.57
N SER A 192 27.77 -12.08 -4.46
CA SER A 192 27.97 -12.29 -5.89
C SER A 192 29.06 -11.36 -6.42
N THR A 193 30.30 -11.84 -6.43
CA THR A 193 31.37 -11.37 -7.31
C THR A 193 31.98 -12.56 -8.03
N GLY A 194 31.85 -12.59 -9.36
CA GLY A 194 32.86 -13.17 -10.25
C GLY A 194 32.65 -14.59 -10.79
N ILE A 195 32.47 -14.64 -12.12
CA ILE A 195 32.88 -15.67 -13.08
C ILE A 195 31.93 -16.87 -13.26
N ASP A 196 31.20 -16.79 -14.39
CA ASP A 196 30.54 -17.91 -15.07
C ASP A 196 31.57 -18.94 -15.55
N GLU A 197 31.35 -20.23 -15.24
CA GLU A 197 31.68 -21.34 -16.13
C GLU A 197 30.86 -22.60 -15.77
N ASN A 198 29.95 -22.95 -16.69
CA ASN A 198 29.46 -24.29 -17.08
C ASN A 198 28.79 -25.29 -16.09
N TYR A 199 27.50 -25.53 -16.42
CA TYR A 199 26.76 -26.81 -16.50
C TYR A 199 26.46 -27.64 -15.23
N GLY A 200 25.15 -27.75 -14.93
CA GLY A 200 24.59 -28.83 -14.11
C GLY A 200 23.13 -28.60 -13.68
N ASN A 201 22.19 -29.32 -14.28
CA ASN A 201 20.74 -29.31 -14.06
C ASN A 201 20.28 -29.16 -12.58
N CYS A 202 19.64 -28.02 -12.28
CA CYS A 202 18.43 -27.94 -11.44
C CYS A 202 17.81 -26.56 -11.67
N LYS A 203 16.56 -26.47 -12.18
CA LYS A 203 15.89 -25.20 -12.47
C LYS A 203 15.54 -24.45 -11.17
N ARG A 204 16.53 -23.80 -10.56
CA ARG A 204 16.36 -22.77 -9.54
C ARG A 204 15.92 -21.49 -10.24
N GLN A 205 14.71 -21.04 -9.92
CA GLN A 205 14.21 -19.73 -10.34
C GLN A 205 15.16 -18.66 -9.77
N LYS A 206 15.84 -17.95 -10.67
CA LYS A 206 16.52 -16.69 -10.36
C LYS A 206 15.48 -15.74 -9.78
N ILE A 207 15.61 -15.35 -8.51
CA ILE A 207 14.80 -14.26 -7.95
C ILE A 207 15.77 -13.12 -7.59
N ASN A 208 15.60 -12.03 -8.34
CA ASN A 208 16.42 -10.83 -8.31
C ASN A 208 16.36 -10.12 -6.95
N SER A 209 17.53 -9.76 -6.45
CA SER A 209 17.78 -8.97 -5.25
C SER A 209 17.63 -7.46 -5.50
N SER A 210 16.43 -6.90 -5.34
CA SER A 210 16.23 -5.45 -5.23
C SER A 210 15.21 -5.12 -4.14
N CYS A 211 15.53 -4.14 -3.28
CA CYS A 211 14.50 -3.41 -2.54
C CYS A 211 13.52 -2.87 -3.59
N GLN A 212 12.31 -3.42 -3.64
CA GLN A 212 11.32 -2.99 -4.62
C GLN A 212 11.04 -1.50 -4.36
N PRO A 213 11.28 -0.62 -5.34
CA PRO A 213 10.92 0.79 -5.20
C PRO A 213 9.43 0.90 -4.91
N HIS A 214 9.03 1.91 -4.12
CA HIS A 214 7.63 2.18 -3.79
C HIS A 214 6.73 1.99 -5.02
N GLU A 215 5.64 1.22 -4.89
CA GLU A 215 4.88 0.75 -6.05
C GLU A 215 4.33 1.87 -6.95
N GLU A 216 4.07 3.07 -6.39
CA GLU A 216 3.73 4.28 -7.16
C GLU A 216 4.77 4.65 -8.25
N TYR A 217 6.04 4.26 -8.11
CA TYR A 217 7.03 4.46 -9.16
C TYR A 217 6.68 3.72 -10.44
N GLN A 218 5.91 2.63 -10.42
CA GLN A 218 5.45 1.98 -11.65
C GLN A 218 4.61 2.93 -12.53
N TYR A 219 3.76 3.75 -11.90
CA TYR A 219 3.00 4.78 -12.59
C TYR A 219 3.90 5.91 -13.07
N LEU A 220 4.79 6.43 -12.22
CA LEU A 220 5.66 7.56 -12.55
C LEU A 220 6.67 7.21 -13.65
N GLU A 221 7.28 6.03 -13.58
CA GLU A 221 8.19 5.53 -14.62
C GLU A 221 7.44 5.34 -15.94
N LEU A 222 6.20 4.87 -15.93
CA LEU A 222 5.41 4.76 -17.15
C LEU A 222 5.06 6.13 -17.74
N VAL A 223 4.72 7.12 -16.91
CA VAL A 223 4.54 8.51 -17.36
C VAL A 223 5.82 9.04 -18.02
N ARG A 224 6.98 8.88 -17.37
CA ARG A 224 8.27 9.28 -17.92
C ARG A 224 8.57 8.58 -19.25
N LYS A 225 8.36 7.26 -19.30
CA LYS A 225 8.58 6.46 -20.51
C LYS A 225 7.72 6.93 -21.68
N ILE A 226 6.45 7.27 -21.45
CA ILE A 226 5.58 7.82 -22.50
C ILE A 226 6.06 9.20 -22.96
N MET A 227 6.54 10.06 -22.05
CA MET A 227 7.09 11.36 -22.45
C MET A 227 8.36 11.26 -23.29
N GLU A 228 9.21 10.27 -23.00
CA GLU A 228 10.51 10.10 -23.68
C GLU A 228 10.40 9.30 -24.98
N GLN A 229 9.53 8.28 -25.01
CA GLN A 229 9.48 7.27 -26.07
C GLN A 229 8.12 7.21 -26.78
N GLY A 230 7.12 7.94 -26.29
CA GLY A 230 5.76 7.90 -26.81
C GLY A 230 5.68 8.40 -28.24
N VAL A 231 4.93 7.69 -29.07
CA VAL A 231 4.66 8.10 -30.44
C VAL A 231 3.51 9.10 -30.41
N PHE A 232 3.72 10.25 -31.06
CA PHE A 232 2.67 11.24 -31.24
C PHE A 232 1.56 10.67 -32.12
N LYS A 233 0.31 10.80 -31.67
CA LYS A 233 -0.89 10.43 -32.41
C LYS A 233 -1.92 11.53 -32.30
N ASN A 234 -2.61 11.79 -33.42
CA ASN A 234 -3.89 12.50 -33.37
C ASN A 234 -4.92 11.61 -32.67
N ASP A 235 -5.89 12.23 -32.00
CA ASP A 235 -6.97 11.54 -31.30
C ASP A 235 -8.34 12.10 -31.72
N ARG A 236 -9.42 11.44 -31.25
CA ARG A 236 -10.80 11.85 -31.54
C ARG A 236 -11.21 13.19 -30.90
N THR A 237 -10.45 13.67 -29.91
CA THR A 237 -10.75 14.90 -29.14
C THR A 237 -10.10 16.14 -29.77
N GLY A 238 -9.13 15.94 -30.68
CA GLY A 238 -8.38 17.02 -31.32
C GLY A 238 -7.20 17.56 -30.51
N VAL A 239 -6.96 17.06 -29.28
CA VAL A 239 -5.84 17.49 -28.42
C VAL A 239 -4.52 16.84 -28.85
N GLY A 240 -4.58 15.57 -29.26
CA GLY A 240 -3.39 14.78 -29.58
C GLY A 240 -2.73 14.20 -28.33
N THR A 241 -2.05 13.08 -28.53
CA THR A 241 -1.45 12.30 -27.44
C THR A 241 -0.02 11.85 -27.77
N LEU A 242 0.79 11.66 -26.73
CA LEU A 242 1.94 10.75 -26.77
C LEU A 242 1.49 9.40 -26.24
N SER A 243 1.75 8.32 -26.97
CA SER A 243 1.26 6.99 -26.60
C SER A 243 2.29 5.87 -26.75
N LEU A 244 2.17 4.86 -25.90
CA LEU A 244 2.80 3.55 -26.06
C LEU A 244 1.72 2.47 -26.01
N PHE A 245 2.06 1.24 -26.43
CA PHE A 245 1.10 0.13 -26.46
C PHE A 245 1.59 -1.05 -25.63
N GLY A 246 0.74 -1.53 -24.71
CA GLY A 246 0.99 -2.71 -23.89
C GLY A 246 1.90 -2.45 -22.69
N HIS A 247 1.32 -2.26 -21.50
CA HIS A 247 2.06 -2.13 -20.24
C HIS A 247 1.30 -2.80 -19.09
N GLN A 248 1.99 -3.09 -18.00
CA GLN A 248 1.37 -3.66 -16.79
C GLN A 248 1.97 -3.02 -15.54
N MET A 249 1.10 -2.73 -14.56
CA MET A 249 1.49 -2.36 -13.20
C MET A 249 0.92 -3.37 -12.21
N ARG A 250 1.53 -3.49 -11.04
CA ARG A 250 1.13 -4.42 -9.98
C ARG A 250 1.16 -3.72 -8.63
N PHE A 251 0.06 -3.80 -7.88
CA PHE A 251 -0.05 -3.13 -6.59
C PHE A 251 -0.44 -4.13 -5.51
N SER A 252 0.36 -4.23 -4.45
CA SER A 252 -0.04 -5.00 -3.29
C SER A 252 -1.20 -4.30 -2.60
N LEU A 253 -2.25 -5.06 -2.30
CA LEU A 253 -3.39 -4.64 -1.51
C LEU A 253 -3.25 -5.07 -0.04
N GLN A 254 -2.16 -5.76 0.30
CA GLN A 254 -1.90 -6.17 1.67
C GLN A 254 -1.39 -4.99 2.49
N HIS A 255 -2.16 -4.62 3.53
CA HIS A 255 -1.83 -3.58 4.50
C HIS A 255 -1.65 -2.16 3.94
N GLN A 256 -2.06 -1.91 2.69
CA GLN A 256 -2.02 -0.61 2.02
C GLN A 256 -3.08 -0.54 0.93
N PHE A 257 -3.43 0.68 0.52
CA PHE A 257 -4.39 0.95 -0.53
C PHE A 257 -3.74 1.83 -1.60
N PRO A 258 -3.60 1.35 -2.86
CA PRO A 258 -2.80 2.02 -3.88
C PRO A 258 -3.51 3.27 -4.44
N LEU A 259 -3.53 4.34 -3.65
CA LEU A 259 -4.02 5.64 -4.06
C LEU A 259 -2.84 6.60 -4.17
N LEU A 260 -2.60 7.10 -5.38
CA LEU A 260 -1.42 7.92 -5.67
C LEU A 260 -1.25 9.06 -4.66
N THR A 261 -0.01 9.30 -4.27
CA THR A 261 0.36 10.31 -3.27
C THR A 261 1.08 11.50 -3.90
N THR A 262 1.71 11.33 -5.07
CA THR A 262 2.33 12.44 -5.82
C THR A 262 1.32 13.45 -6.35
N LYS A 263 0.03 13.11 -6.34
CA LYS A 263 -1.09 14.01 -6.62
C LYS A 263 -2.31 13.54 -5.83
N LYS A 264 -3.01 14.46 -5.16
CA LYS A 264 -4.27 14.14 -4.47
C LYS A 264 -5.31 13.63 -5.48
N VAL A 265 -5.73 12.38 -5.32
CA VAL A 265 -6.79 11.74 -6.12
C VAL A 265 -8.16 12.07 -5.54
N PHE A 266 -9.16 12.21 -6.41
CA PHE A 266 -10.54 12.52 -6.01
C PHE A 266 -11.26 11.28 -5.45
N TRP A 267 -10.88 10.87 -4.23
CA TRP A 267 -11.40 9.67 -3.55
C TRP A 267 -12.93 9.58 -3.51
N ARG A 268 -13.60 10.70 -3.21
CA ARG A 268 -15.07 10.75 -3.16
C ARG A 268 -15.71 10.39 -4.50
N GLY A 269 -15.10 10.82 -5.61
CA GLY A 269 -15.49 10.40 -6.96
C GLY A 269 -15.30 8.90 -7.16
N VAL A 270 -14.12 8.36 -6.80
CA VAL A 270 -13.80 6.93 -6.94
C VAL A 270 -14.85 6.04 -6.29
N VAL A 271 -15.20 6.33 -5.03
CA VAL A 271 -16.18 5.53 -4.30
C VAL A 271 -17.57 5.64 -4.91
N HIS A 272 -18.04 6.86 -5.20
CA HIS A 272 -19.40 7.04 -5.72
C HIS A 272 -19.59 6.49 -7.14
N GLU A 273 -18.59 6.61 -8.00
CA GLU A 273 -18.63 6.01 -9.34
C GLU A 273 -18.66 4.48 -9.25
N LEU A 274 -17.83 3.88 -8.40
CA LEU A 274 -17.83 2.43 -8.24
C LEU A 274 -19.17 1.91 -7.72
N LEU A 275 -19.75 2.56 -6.70
CA LEU A 275 -21.08 2.20 -6.21
C LEU A 275 -22.15 2.37 -7.28
N TRP A 276 -22.03 3.39 -8.13
CA TRP A 276 -22.92 3.60 -9.27
C TRP A 276 -22.79 2.48 -10.31
N PHE A 277 -21.57 2.05 -10.66
CA PHE A 277 -21.35 0.87 -11.51
C PHE A 277 -21.92 -0.41 -10.89
N ILE A 278 -21.65 -0.65 -9.61
CA ILE A 278 -22.17 -1.82 -8.89
C ILE A 278 -23.69 -1.85 -8.98
N SER A 279 -24.37 -0.72 -8.76
CA SER A 279 -25.84 -0.66 -8.83
C SER A 279 -26.46 -0.91 -10.22
N GLY A 280 -25.65 -1.08 -11.27
CA GLY A 280 -26.15 -1.24 -12.64
C GLY A 280 -26.64 0.06 -13.28
N SER A 281 -26.56 1.19 -12.59
CA SER A 281 -27.09 2.47 -13.04
C SER A 281 -26.32 3.02 -14.25
N THR A 282 -27.07 3.63 -15.18
CA THR A 282 -26.56 4.30 -16.39
C THR A 282 -26.90 5.80 -16.45
N ASN A 283 -27.61 6.29 -15.42
CA ASN A 283 -28.00 7.69 -15.28
C ASN A 283 -26.89 8.50 -14.59
N ALA A 284 -26.19 9.35 -15.34
CA ALA A 284 -25.13 10.22 -14.85
C ALA A 284 -25.64 11.29 -13.86
N LYS A 285 -26.93 11.69 -13.92
CA LYS A 285 -27.50 12.69 -13.01
C LYS A 285 -27.47 12.22 -11.54
N LYS A 286 -27.56 10.91 -11.30
CA LYS A 286 -27.42 10.33 -9.94
C LYS A 286 -26.04 10.57 -9.32
N LEU A 287 -25.00 10.69 -10.14
CA LEU A 287 -23.67 11.11 -9.69
C LEU A 287 -23.63 12.63 -9.43
N GLY A 288 -24.23 13.42 -10.32
CA GLY A 288 -24.37 14.87 -10.18
C GLY A 288 -25.11 15.30 -8.90
N GLU A 289 -26.18 14.58 -8.50
CA GLU A 289 -26.90 14.77 -7.23
C GLU A 289 -25.99 14.59 -6.00
N LYS A 290 -24.92 13.80 -6.13
CA LYS A 290 -23.89 13.60 -5.11
C LYS A 290 -22.72 14.58 -5.27
N GLY A 291 -22.79 15.54 -6.19
CA GLY A 291 -21.74 16.50 -6.51
C GLY A 291 -20.52 15.86 -7.19
N ILE A 292 -20.75 14.80 -7.97
CA ILE A 292 -19.73 14.08 -8.73
C ILE A 292 -19.99 14.31 -10.23
N HIS A 293 -19.09 15.06 -10.87
CA HIS A 293 -19.30 15.62 -12.22
C HIS A 293 -18.37 15.02 -13.29
N ILE A 294 -17.83 13.82 -13.04
CA ILE A 294 -16.81 13.20 -13.91
C ILE A 294 -17.38 12.66 -15.24
N TRP A 295 -18.72 12.52 -15.34
CA TRP A 295 -19.43 12.04 -16.53
C TRP A 295 -20.21 13.15 -17.26
N ASP A 296 -20.26 14.37 -16.71
CA ASP A 296 -21.15 15.44 -17.18
C ASP A 296 -20.89 15.79 -18.65
N GLU A 297 -19.63 15.94 -19.06
CA GLU A 297 -19.29 16.30 -20.44
C GLU A 297 -19.69 15.18 -21.42
N ASN A 298 -19.47 13.91 -21.07
CA ASN A 298 -19.83 12.76 -21.89
C ASN A 298 -21.33 12.41 -21.88
N ALA A 299 -22.10 13.01 -20.96
CA ALA A 299 -23.54 12.82 -20.86
C ALA A 299 -24.35 14.05 -21.28
N SER A 300 -23.65 15.14 -21.64
CA SER A 300 -24.27 16.40 -22.06
C SER A 300 -25.08 16.24 -23.34
N ARG A 301 -26.13 17.05 -23.49
CA ARG A 301 -26.94 17.07 -24.72
C ARG A 301 -26.09 17.19 -25.98
N ALA A 302 -25.15 18.14 -26.00
CA ALA A 302 -24.28 18.38 -27.13
C ALA A 302 -23.39 17.18 -27.47
N PHE A 303 -22.84 16.50 -26.46
CA PHE A 303 -22.02 15.31 -26.69
C PHE A 303 -22.85 14.16 -27.26
N LEU A 304 -24.02 13.88 -26.67
CA LEU A 304 -24.92 12.83 -27.13
C LEU A 304 -25.38 13.07 -28.58
N ASP A 305 -25.71 14.30 -28.95
CA ASP A 305 -26.08 14.66 -30.32
C ASP A 305 -24.91 14.44 -31.29
N ASN A 306 -23.69 14.81 -30.89
CA ASN A 306 -22.47 14.56 -31.67
C ASN A 306 -22.18 13.06 -31.85
N GLN A 307 -22.61 12.20 -30.91
CA GLN A 307 -22.55 10.75 -31.04
C GLN A 307 -23.74 10.14 -31.82
N GLY A 308 -24.70 10.96 -32.25
CA GLY A 308 -25.88 10.52 -33.00
C GLY A 308 -27.06 10.03 -32.15
N PHE A 309 -27.07 10.32 -30.84
CA PHE A 309 -28.12 9.92 -29.91
C PHE A 309 -29.16 11.03 -29.68
N PHE A 310 -29.85 11.45 -30.74
CA PHE A 310 -30.80 12.57 -30.69
C PHE A 310 -31.99 12.35 -29.75
N ASP A 311 -32.48 11.10 -29.66
CA ASP A 311 -33.65 10.75 -28.85
C ASP A 311 -33.31 10.31 -27.41
N ARG A 312 -32.02 10.19 -27.09
CA ARG A 312 -31.55 9.75 -25.76
C ARG A 312 -31.60 10.92 -24.79
N GLU A 313 -32.17 10.79 -23.59
CA GLU A 313 -32.21 11.88 -22.61
C GLU A 313 -30.80 12.32 -22.17
N GLU A 314 -30.60 13.63 -21.94
CA GLU A 314 -29.36 14.12 -21.31
C GLU A 314 -29.12 13.41 -19.97
N GLY A 315 -27.89 12.96 -19.73
CA GLY A 315 -27.54 12.13 -18.57
C GLY A 315 -27.64 10.62 -18.79
N ASP A 316 -28.32 10.14 -19.84
CA ASP A 316 -28.36 8.72 -20.18
C ASP A 316 -27.09 8.34 -20.95
N LEU A 317 -26.25 7.50 -20.35
CA LEU A 317 -24.99 7.06 -20.96
C LEU A 317 -25.14 5.81 -21.84
N GLY A 318 -26.32 5.19 -21.86
CA GLY A 318 -26.56 3.90 -22.49
C GLY A 318 -26.04 2.72 -21.67
N PRO A 319 -25.99 1.52 -22.28
CA PRO A 319 -25.63 0.28 -21.59
C PRO A 319 -24.11 0.19 -21.33
N VAL A 320 -23.56 1.13 -20.57
CA VAL A 320 -22.13 1.23 -20.21
C VAL A 320 -21.77 0.25 -19.09
N TYR A 321 -20.67 0.50 -18.36
CA TYR A 321 -20.04 -0.40 -17.40
C TYR A 321 -21.00 -1.15 -16.46
N GLY A 322 -21.71 -0.42 -15.58
CA GLY A 322 -22.56 -1.04 -14.56
C GLY A 322 -23.68 -1.89 -15.17
N PHE A 323 -24.27 -1.41 -16.27
CA PHE A 323 -25.26 -2.17 -17.01
C PHE A 323 -24.69 -3.49 -17.53
N GLN A 324 -23.49 -3.48 -18.12
CA GLN A 324 -22.84 -4.73 -18.55
C GLN A 324 -22.49 -5.62 -17.36
N TRP A 325 -22.17 -5.07 -16.18
CA TRP A 325 -21.85 -5.88 -14.99
C TRP A 325 -23.06 -6.61 -14.42
N ARG A 326 -24.24 -5.98 -14.42
CA ARG A 326 -25.46 -6.51 -13.80
C ARG A 326 -26.47 -7.12 -14.78
N HIS A 327 -26.43 -6.69 -16.04
CA HIS A 327 -27.43 -6.98 -17.07
C HIS A 327 -26.77 -7.31 -18.43
N PHE A 328 -25.65 -8.05 -18.43
CA PHE A 328 -24.92 -8.34 -19.67
C PHE A 328 -25.83 -9.04 -20.70
N GLY A 329 -25.92 -8.48 -21.91
CA GLY A 329 -26.75 -9.02 -22.98
C GLY A 329 -28.24 -8.67 -22.90
N ALA A 330 -28.70 -7.92 -21.89
CA ALA A 330 -30.04 -7.36 -21.86
C ALA A 330 -30.21 -6.28 -22.94
N LYS A 331 -31.44 -6.14 -23.48
CA LYS A 331 -31.76 -5.09 -24.45
C LYS A 331 -31.99 -3.77 -23.72
N TYR A 332 -31.11 -2.80 -23.94
CA TYR A 332 -31.26 -1.47 -23.36
C TYR A 332 -32.50 -0.76 -23.90
N ARG A 333 -33.19 -0.02 -23.02
CA ARG A 333 -34.39 0.76 -23.31
C ARG A 333 -34.14 2.23 -22.94
N SER A 334 -34.09 2.54 -21.64
CA SER A 334 -33.68 3.84 -21.10
C SER A 334 -32.99 3.70 -19.75
N MET A 335 -32.39 4.78 -19.25
CA MET A 335 -31.79 4.84 -17.91
C MET A 335 -32.80 4.79 -16.75
N HIS A 336 -34.12 4.83 -17.04
CA HIS A 336 -35.20 4.81 -16.05
C HIS A 336 -35.90 3.46 -15.92
N ASP A 337 -35.75 2.60 -16.93
CA ASP A 337 -36.35 1.27 -16.93
C ASP A 337 -35.70 0.37 -15.87
N SER A 338 -36.48 -0.53 -15.28
CA SER A 338 -35.93 -1.66 -14.53
C SER A 338 -35.47 -2.74 -15.50
N TYR A 339 -34.31 -3.31 -15.22
CA TYR A 339 -33.72 -4.46 -15.93
C TYR A 339 -33.55 -5.66 -15.00
N GLU A 340 -34.27 -5.67 -13.87
CA GLU A 340 -34.22 -6.76 -12.92
C GLU A 340 -34.54 -8.10 -13.59
N ASN A 341 -33.70 -9.10 -13.35
CA ASN A 341 -33.78 -10.42 -13.99
C ASN A 341 -33.56 -10.44 -15.52
N GLU A 342 -33.11 -9.34 -16.12
CA GLU A 342 -32.68 -9.31 -17.53
C GLU A 342 -31.16 -9.39 -17.66
N GLY A 343 -30.71 -10.14 -18.67
CA GLY A 343 -29.28 -10.35 -18.94
C GLY A 343 -28.59 -11.25 -17.91
N VAL A 344 -27.26 -11.15 -17.85
CA VAL A 344 -26.42 -11.90 -16.93
C VAL A 344 -25.83 -10.96 -15.86
N ASP A 345 -26.17 -11.21 -14.59
CA ASP A 345 -25.52 -10.55 -13.45
C ASP A 345 -24.17 -11.20 -13.15
N GLN A 346 -23.14 -10.72 -13.86
CA GLN A 346 -21.77 -11.22 -13.74
C GLN A 346 -21.21 -11.00 -12.35
N LEU A 347 -21.49 -9.85 -11.72
CA LEU A 347 -20.93 -9.50 -10.42
C LEU A 347 -21.45 -10.43 -9.32
N THR A 348 -22.76 -10.66 -9.29
CA THR A 348 -23.36 -11.62 -8.34
C THR A 348 -22.84 -13.04 -8.58
N GLN A 349 -22.75 -13.49 -9.84
CA GLN A 349 -22.22 -14.82 -10.16
C GLN A 349 -20.77 -15.01 -9.69
N ILE A 350 -19.93 -13.98 -9.81
CA ILE A 350 -18.54 -14.02 -9.32
C ILE A 350 -18.51 -14.14 -7.80
N ILE A 351 -19.28 -13.32 -7.09
CA ILE A 351 -19.33 -13.34 -5.62
C ILE A 351 -19.81 -14.70 -5.10
N GLU A 352 -20.88 -15.25 -5.69
CA GLU A 352 -21.39 -16.57 -5.32
C GLU A 352 -20.41 -17.71 -5.68
N THR A 353 -19.68 -17.56 -6.79
CA THR A 353 -18.61 -18.50 -7.15
C THR A 353 -17.47 -18.44 -6.15
N LEU A 354 -17.05 -17.25 -5.70
CA LEU A 354 -16.01 -17.10 -4.67
C LEU A 354 -16.40 -17.77 -3.35
N LYS A 355 -17.67 -17.65 -2.93
CA LYS A 355 -18.18 -18.29 -1.71
C LYS A 355 -18.20 -19.82 -1.82
N ARG A 356 -18.55 -20.36 -2.98
CA ARG A 356 -18.76 -21.81 -3.19
C ARG A 356 -17.54 -22.56 -3.68
N ASN A 357 -16.76 -21.97 -4.59
CA ASN A 357 -15.61 -22.56 -5.27
C ASN A 357 -14.53 -21.49 -5.56
N PRO A 358 -13.78 -21.03 -4.55
CA PRO A 358 -12.79 -19.96 -4.70
C PRO A 358 -11.63 -20.30 -5.65
N ASN A 359 -11.41 -21.60 -5.96
CA ASN A 359 -10.38 -22.07 -6.88
C ASN A 359 -10.83 -22.06 -8.35
N ASP A 360 -12.06 -21.61 -8.64
CA ASP A 360 -12.54 -21.51 -10.02
C ASP A 360 -11.69 -20.52 -10.83
N ARG A 361 -11.43 -20.84 -12.10
CA ARG A 361 -10.56 -20.04 -12.97
C ARG A 361 -11.33 -19.15 -13.94
N ARG A 362 -12.65 -19.07 -13.80
CA ARG A 362 -13.59 -18.41 -14.74
C ARG A 362 -14.31 -17.20 -14.12
N MET A 363 -13.82 -16.71 -12.98
CA MET A 363 -14.37 -15.53 -12.31
C MET A 363 -13.97 -14.26 -13.07
N ILE A 364 -14.64 -14.00 -14.19
CA ILE A 364 -14.37 -12.93 -15.15
C ILE A 364 -15.56 -11.98 -15.21
N LEU A 365 -15.28 -10.68 -15.10
CA LEU A 365 -16.22 -9.58 -15.26
C LEU A 365 -15.87 -8.83 -16.56
N SER A 366 -16.80 -8.78 -17.52
CA SER A 366 -16.60 -8.10 -18.80
C SER A 366 -17.56 -6.93 -18.98
N ALA A 367 -17.04 -5.79 -19.41
CA ALA A 367 -17.83 -4.66 -19.92
C ALA A 367 -17.82 -4.61 -21.47
N TRP A 368 -17.03 -5.45 -22.15
CA TRP A 368 -16.96 -5.43 -23.61
C TRP A 368 -18.07 -6.27 -24.24
N ASN A 369 -19.09 -5.59 -24.76
CA ASN A 369 -20.19 -6.21 -25.49
C ASN A 369 -20.25 -5.65 -26.92
N PRO A 370 -19.71 -6.36 -27.93
CA PRO A 370 -19.66 -5.87 -29.30
C PRO A 370 -21.01 -5.44 -29.87
N SER A 371 -22.10 -6.11 -29.48
CA SER A 371 -23.45 -5.79 -29.95
C SER A 371 -24.00 -4.50 -29.36
N ALA A 372 -23.60 -4.14 -28.14
CA ALA A 372 -24.10 -2.96 -27.43
C ALA A 372 -23.20 -1.72 -27.57
N ILE A 373 -21.95 -1.85 -28.06
CA ILE A 373 -21.03 -0.71 -28.25
C ILE A 373 -21.64 0.45 -29.02
N PRO A 374 -22.37 0.25 -30.14
CA PRO A 374 -23.01 1.36 -30.87
C PRO A 374 -24.06 2.13 -30.06
N GLU A 375 -24.54 1.58 -28.94
CA GLU A 375 -25.54 2.20 -28.07
C GLU A 375 -24.92 2.93 -26.87
N MET A 376 -23.60 2.91 -26.70
CA MET A 376 -22.92 3.50 -25.53
C MET A 376 -22.44 4.91 -25.85
N ALA A 377 -22.69 5.87 -24.94
CA ALA A 377 -22.16 7.23 -25.05
C ALA A 377 -20.63 7.24 -25.13
N LEU A 378 -19.98 6.35 -24.38
CA LEU A 378 -18.54 6.11 -24.48
C LEU A 378 -18.26 4.61 -24.33
N PRO A 379 -17.59 3.96 -25.29
CA PRO A 379 -17.23 2.56 -25.17
C PRO A 379 -16.33 2.31 -23.93
N PRO A 380 -16.52 1.21 -23.18
CA PRO A 380 -15.81 0.96 -21.93
C PRO A 380 -14.29 1.02 -22.06
N CYS A 381 -13.62 1.72 -21.15
CA CYS A 381 -12.15 1.77 -21.11
C CYS A 381 -11.57 0.53 -20.41
N HIS A 382 -11.96 0.27 -19.16
CA HIS A 382 -11.61 -0.93 -18.40
C HIS A 382 -12.59 -2.05 -18.75
N ILE A 383 -12.18 -2.93 -19.65
CA ILE A 383 -13.10 -3.80 -20.38
C ILE A 383 -13.25 -5.19 -19.77
N LEU A 384 -12.27 -5.64 -18.98
CA LEU A 384 -12.27 -6.98 -18.41
C LEU A 384 -11.52 -7.00 -17.08
N ALA A 385 -12.05 -7.72 -16.09
CA ALA A 385 -11.35 -8.06 -14.87
C ALA A 385 -11.51 -9.54 -14.54
N GLN A 386 -10.46 -10.16 -14.02
CA GLN A 386 -10.47 -11.54 -13.54
C GLN A 386 -10.08 -11.57 -12.06
N PHE A 387 -10.81 -12.36 -11.28
CA PHE A 387 -10.53 -12.57 -9.87
C PHE A 387 -9.82 -13.91 -9.64
N TYR A 388 -8.93 -13.94 -8.66
CA TYR A 388 -8.11 -15.12 -8.36
C TYR A 388 -7.88 -15.21 -6.86
N VAL A 389 -8.06 -16.41 -6.28
CA VAL A 389 -7.79 -16.66 -4.86
C VAL A 389 -6.51 -17.47 -4.71
N SER A 390 -5.62 -17.02 -3.82
CA SER A 390 -4.44 -17.78 -3.40
C SER A 390 -4.07 -17.40 -1.97
N ASN A 391 -3.75 -18.38 -1.13
CA ASN A 391 -3.39 -18.18 0.28
C ASN A 391 -4.42 -17.30 1.02
N ASP A 392 -5.70 -17.61 0.85
CA ASP A 392 -6.84 -16.86 1.39
C ASP A 392 -6.87 -15.36 1.05
N CYS A 393 -6.16 -14.99 -0.03
CA CYS A 393 -6.12 -13.64 -0.56
C CYS A 393 -6.81 -13.56 -1.93
N LEU A 394 -7.71 -12.59 -2.10
CA LEU A 394 -8.37 -12.26 -3.36
C LEU A 394 -7.55 -11.21 -4.13
N SER A 395 -7.08 -11.59 -5.31
CA SER A 395 -6.43 -10.70 -6.26
C SER A 395 -7.34 -10.39 -7.44
N CYS A 396 -7.11 -9.25 -8.08
CA CYS A 396 -7.81 -8.80 -9.28
C CYS A 396 -6.81 -8.50 -10.39
N HIS A 397 -7.03 -9.06 -11.57
CA HIS A 397 -6.32 -8.69 -12.79
C HIS A 397 -7.28 -7.96 -13.73
N MET A 398 -7.09 -6.66 -13.90
CA MET A 398 -7.89 -5.82 -14.79
C MET A 398 -7.13 -5.47 -16.08
N TYR A 399 -7.84 -5.49 -17.20
CA TYR A 399 -7.37 -5.03 -18.50
C TYR A 399 -8.14 -3.79 -18.97
N GLN A 400 -7.40 -2.73 -19.29
CA GLN A 400 -7.92 -1.49 -19.84
C GLN A 400 -7.38 -1.23 -21.24
N ARG A 401 -8.28 -1.04 -22.22
CA ARG A 401 -7.89 -0.86 -23.62
C ARG A 401 -7.23 0.50 -23.91
N SER A 402 -7.60 1.53 -23.14
CA SER A 402 -7.22 2.94 -23.37
C SER A 402 -7.09 3.65 -22.03
N CYS A 403 -5.90 4.20 -21.77
CA CYS A 403 -5.46 4.59 -20.43
C CYS A 403 -4.91 6.02 -20.46
N ASP A 404 -5.77 6.98 -20.11
CA ASP A 404 -5.33 8.35 -19.83
C ASP A 404 -4.51 8.34 -18.54
N MET A 405 -3.19 8.52 -18.69
CA MET A 405 -2.25 8.52 -17.58
C MET A 405 -2.40 9.76 -16.67
N GLY A 406 -2.96 10.85 -17.19
CA GLY A 406 -3.17 12.10 -16.46
C GLY A 406 -4.32 12.02 -15.47
N LEU A 407 -5.50 11.56 -15.93
CA LEU A 407 -6.73 11.56 -15.13
C LEU A 407 -7.23 10.15 -14.81
N GLY A 408 -7.44 9.33 -15.84
CA GLY A 408 -8.14 8.04 -15.73
C GLY A 408 -7.38 7.00 -14.89
N VAL A 409 -6.11 6.73 -15.21
CA VAL A 409 -5.33 5.67 -14.56
C VAL A 409 -5.27 5.80 -13.02
N PRO A 410 -4.94 6.97 -12.43
CA PRO A 410 -4.99 7.15 -10.97
C PRO A 410 -6.35 6.82 -10.36
N PHE A 411 -7.44 7.13 -11.07
CA PHE A 411 -8.81 6.86 -10.65
C PHE A 411 -9.12 5.36 -10.72
N ASN A 412 -8.74 4.71 -11.82
CA ASN A 412 -9.00 3.29 -12.07
C ASN A 412 -8.18 2.36 -11.16
N ILE A 413 -6.95 2.73 -10.77
CA ILE A 413 -6.19 2.00 -9.73
C ILE A 413 -7.01 1.95 -8.44
N GLY A 414 -7.47 3.10 -7.95
CA GLY A 414 -8.27 3.19 -6.73
C GLY A 414 -9.61 2.44 -6.85
N SER A 415 -10.28 2.55 -8.00
CA SER A 415 -11.59 1.93 -8.24
C SER A 415 -11.52 0.39 -8.19
N TYR A 416 -10.60 -0.23 -8.93
CA TYR A 416 -10.51 -1.70 -8.94
C TYR A 416 -9.83 -2.27 -7.68
N ALA A 417 -8.94 -1.51 -7.03
CA ALA A 417 -8.48 -1.86 -5.69
C ALA A 417 -9.67 -1.89 -4.71
N LEU A 418 -10.52 -0.86 -4.71
CA LEU A 418 -11.69 -0.78 -3.86
C LEU A 418 -12.68 -1.92 -4.13
N LEU A 419 -12.98 -2.22 -5.40
CA LEU A 419 -13.84 -3.35 -5.78
C LEU A 419 -13.31 -4.68 -5.21
N THR A 420 -11.99 -4.89 -5.31
CA THR A 420 -11.34 -6.10 -4.78
C THR A 420 -11.48 -6.17 -3.25
N TYR A 421 -11.27 -5.07 -2.55
CA TYR A 421 -11.47 -4.98 -1.10
C TYR A 421 -12.93 -5.25 -0.70
N MET A 422 -13.91 -4.71 -1.43
CA MET A 422 -15.34 -4.90 -1.16
C MET A 422 -15.74 -6.37 -1.32
N ILE A 423 -15.35 -6.99 -2.43
CA ILE A 423 -15.64 -8.41 -2.70
C ILE A 423 -14.95 -9.27 -1.64
N ALA A 424 -13.65 -9.05 -1.38
CA ALA A 424 -12.90 -9.81 -0.38
C ALA A 424 -13.57 -9.78 1.00
N LYS A 425 -14.07 -8.61 1.44
CA LYS A 425 -14.80 -8.47 2.69
C LYS A 425 -16.08 -9.31 2.74
N LEU A 426 -16.87 -9.31 1.67
CA LEU A 426 -18.12 -10.08 1.59
C LEU A 426 -17.91 -11.59 1.59
N VAL A 427 -16.78 -12.06 1.07
CA VAL A 427 -16.46 -13.49 0.97
C VAL A 427 -15.44 -13.93 2.03
N HIS A 428 -15.18 -13.08 3.02
CA HIS A 428 -14.26 -13.33 4.13
C HIS A 428 -12.82 -13.71 3.71
N LEU A 429 -12.34 -13.12 2.62
CA LEU A 429 -10.95 -13.22 2.16
C LEU A 429 -10.16 -11.94 2.49
N SER A 430 -8.85 -12.06 2.49
CA SER A 430 -7.96 -10.90 2.56
C SER A 430 -7.77 -10.29 1.16
N PRO A 431 -7.60 -8.97 1.00
CA PRO A 431 -7.22 -8.39 -0.28
C PRO A 431 -5.75 -8.74 -0.61
N GLY A 432 -5.50 -9.26 -1.81
CA GLY A 432 -4.20 -9.72 -2.29
C GLY A 432 -3.46 -8.67 -3.12
N GLU A 433 -3.61 -8.73 -4.43
CA GLU A 433 -2.90 -7.88 -5.39
C GLU A 433 -3.83 -7.36 -6.49
N LEU A 434 -3.62 -6.12 -6.92
CA LEU A 434 -4.19 -5.57 -8.15
C LEU A 434 -3.15 -5.62 -9.27
N ILE A 435 -3.41 -6.42 -10.30
CA ILE A 435 -2.64 -6.44 -11.54
C ILE A 435 -3.40 -5.60 -12.57
N TYR A 436 -2.76 -4.58 -13.11
CA TYR A 436 -3.37 -3.63 -14.02
C TYR A 436 -2.66 -3.70 -15.38
N SER A 437 -3.23 -4.45 -16.31
CA SER A 437 -2.80 -4.50 -17.71
C SER A 437 -3.46 -3.40 -18.52
N MET A 438 -2.66 -2.77 -19.39
CA MET A 438 -3.06 -1.60 -20.16
C MET A 438 -2.70 -1.78 -21.63
N GLY A 439 -3.63 -1.47 -22.52
CA GLY A 439 -3.46 -1.42 -23.97
C GLY A 439 -2.77 -0.13 -24.40
N ASP A 440 -3.52 0.80 -24.97
CA ASP A 440 -3.00 2.13 -25.32
C ASP A 440 -2.83 2.98 -24.05
N VAL A 441 -1.59 3.23 -23.66
CA VAL A 441 -1.23 4.13 -22.55
C VAL A 441 -0.80 5.46 -23.12
N HIS A 442 -1.45 6.55 -22.72
CA HIS A 442 -1.22 7.83 -23.35
C HIS A 442 -1.27 9.01 -22.39
N ILE A 443 -0.59 10.08 -22.80
CA ILE A 443 -0.60 11.39 -22.18
C ILE A 443 -1.13 12.38 -23.21
N TYR A 444 -2.20 13.08 -22.87
CA TYR A 444 -2.68 14.21 -23.66
C TYR A 444 -1.65 15.34 -23.67
N GLN A 445 -1.51 16.04 -24.79
CA GLN A 445 -0.53 17.13 -24.92
C GLN A 445 -0.71 18.20 -23.84
N ASN A 446 -1.94 18.57 -23.49
CA ASN A 446 -2.26 19.54 -22.45
C ASN A 446 -1.95 19.04 -21.02
N HIS A 447 -1.57 17.78 -20.83
CA HIS A 447 -1.18 17.20 -19.55
C HIS A 447 0.34 17.08 -19.38
N LEU A 448 1.14 17.32 -20.42
CA LEU A 448 2.60 17.17 -20.35
C LEU A 448 3.21 18.00 -19.22
N VAL A 449 2.92 19.31 -19.18
CA VAL A 449 3.43 20.21 -18.14
C VAL A 449 2.96 19.82 -16.72
N PRO A 450 1.66 19.59 -16.47
CA PRO A 450 1.17 19.07 -15.18
C PRO A 450 1.85 17.77 -14.73
N LEU A 451 2.07 16.82 -15.64
CA LEU A 451 2.68 15.54 -15.34
C LEU A 451 4.19 15.66 -15.11
N THR A 452 4.91 16.52 -15.83
CA THR A 452 6.31 16.83 -15.53
C THR A 452 6.46 17.39 -14.12
N PHE A 453 5.52 18.24 -13.69
CA PHE A 453 5.49 18.72 -12.30
C PHE A 453 5.21 17.58 -11.30
N GLN A 454 4.31 16.65 -11.63
CA GLN A 454 4.06 15.46 -10.81
C GLN A 454 5.31 14.58 -10.66
N LEU A 455 6.07 14.37 -11.73
CA LEU A 455 7.30 13.55 -11.75
C LEU A 455 8.40 14.07 -10.81
N ASN A 456 8.39 15.37 -10.47
CA ASN A 456 9.33 15.97 -9.51
C ASN A 456 8.94 15.71 -8.04
N ARG A 457 7.77 15.12 -7.77
CA ARG A 457 7.32 14.82 -6.41
C ARG A 457 7.71 13.39 -6.05
N LYS A 458 8.39 13.25 -4.92
CA LYS A 458 8.66 11.91 -4.34
C LYS A 458 7.34 11.31 -3.81
N PRO A 459 7.03 10.05 -4.13
CA PRO A 459 5.95 9.31 -3.48
C PRO A 459 6.07 9.37 -1.96
N ARG A 460 4.93 9.47 -1.30
CA ARG A 460 4.75 9.24 0.14
C ARG A 460 4.12 7.86 0.33
N PRO A 461 4.16 7.27 1.53
CA PRO A 461 3.52 5.99 1.78
C PRO A 461 2.05 6.00 1.34
N PHE A 462 1.61 4.93 0.69
CA PHE A 462 0.20 4.72 0.41
C PHE A 462 -0.64 4.73 1.69
N PRO A 463 -1.91 5.19 1.61
CA PRO A 463 -2.82 5.11 2.74
C PRO A 463 -3.23 3.67 3.04
N ARG A 464 -3.98 3.48 4.12
CA ARG A 464 -4.73 2.24 4.37
C ARG A 464 -6.22 2.48 4.15
N LEU A 465 -6.92 1.48 3.62
CA LEU A 465 -8.36 1.48 3.55
C LEU A 465 -8.94 0.68 4.72
N LEU A 466 -9.76 1.34 5.54
CA LEU A 466 -10.62 0.69 6.51
C LEU A 466 -12.04 0.62 5.91
N ILE A 467 -12.62 -0.58 5.93
CA ILE A 467 -14.04 -0.79 5.60
C ILE A 467 -14.75 -1.17 6.88
N LYS A 468 -15.70 -0.34 7.31
CA LYS A 468 -16.45 -0.55 8.55
C LYS A 468 -17.20 -1.88 8.53
N ASP A 469 -17.22 -2.55 9.68
CA ASP A 469 -18.07 -3.71 9.88
C ASP A 469 -19.50 -3.26 10.18
N ARG A 470 -20.45 -3.71 9.38
CA ARG A 470 -21.87 -3.50 9.60
C ARG A 470 -22.60 -4.84 9.66
N PRO A 471 -23.49 -5.08 10.65
CA PRO A 471 -24.21 -6.35 10.78
C PRO A 471 -25.06 -6.71 9.55
N ASN A 472 -25.53 -5.70 8.81
CA ASN A 472 -26.40 -5.84 7.66
C ASN A 472 -25.68 -5.84 6.31
N LEU A 473 -24.35 -5.96 6.28
CA LEU A 473 -23.57 -6.03 5.05
C LEU A 473 -23.56 -7.48 4.52
N GLN A 474 -24.50 -7.83 3.64
CA GLN A 474 -24.71 -9.18 3.09
C GLN A 474 -24.51 -9.24 1.57
N SER A 475 -24.74 -8.13 0.88
CA SER A 475 -24.59 -7.96 -0.56
C SER A 475 -23.59 -6.85 -0.89
N ILE A 476 -23.06 -6.89 -2.12
CA ILE A 476 -22.23 -5.82 -2.70
C ILE A 476 -23.02 -4.51 -2.86
N ASP A 477 -24.35 -4.60 -2.96
CA ASP A 477 -25.25 -3.46 -3.05
C ASP A 477 -25.48 -2.76 -1.70
N ASP A 478 -25.12 -3.39 -0.57
CA ASP A 478 -25.34 -2.83 0.76
C ASP A 478 -24.33 -1.73 1.11
N PHE A 479 -23.20 -1.65 0.40
CA PHE A 479 -22.13 -0.71 0.70
C PHE A 479 -22.54 0.75 0.49
N LEU A 480 -22.16 1.60 1.45
CA LEU A 480 -22.39 3.04 1.44
C LEU A 480 -21.05 3.79 1.46
N PHE A 481 -21.03 5.02 0.96
CA PHE A 481 -19.84 5.87 1.01
C PHE A 481 -19.25 6.00 2.42
N SER A 482 -20.11 6.07 3.44
CA SER A 482 -19.72 6.20 4.85
C SER A 482 -19.00 4.99 5.44
N ASP A 483 -18.98 3.85 4.73
CA ASP A 483 -18.30 2.64 5.17
C ASP A 483 -16.79 2.68 4.94
N PHE A 484 -16.34 3.57 4.06
CA PHE A 484 -14.95 3.62 3.61
C PHE A 484 -14.19 4.77 4.27
N GLU A 485 -13.08 4.44 4.92
CA GLU A 485 -12.20 5.42 5.55
C GLU A 485 -10.77 5.22 5.08
N LEU A 486 -10.17 6.28 4.52
CA LEU A 486 -8.75 6.30 4.19
C LEU A 486 -7.95 6.80 5.39
N ILE A 487 -7.13 5.92 5.96
CA ILE A 487 -6.25 6.22 7.07
C ILE A 487 -4.88 6.61 6.53
N ASP A 488 -4.29 7.67 7.09
CA ASP A 488 -2.94 8.16 6.77
C ASP A 488 -2.76 8.62 5.31
N TYR A 489 -3.83 9.06 4.62
CA TYR A 489 -3.72 9.61 3.26
C TYR A 489 -3.18 11.05 3.26
N HIS A 490 -1.87 11.17 3.08
CA HIS A 490 -1.16 12.45 3.06
C HIS A 490 -0.57 12.77 1.67
N PRO A 491 -1.38 12.96 0.61
CA PRO A 491 -0.85 13.25 -0.71
C PRO A 491 -0.23 14.65 -0.80
N HIS A 492 0.56 14.87 -1.84
CA HIS A 492 0.88 16.20 -2.32
C HIS A 492 -0.38 16.92 -2.83
N SER A 493 -0.29 18.23 -3.04
CA SER A 493 -1.44 19.05 -3.47
C SER A 493 -2.02 18.60 -4.82
N VAL A 494 -3.28 18.97 -5.07
CA VAL A 494 -3.95 18.69 -6.34
C VAL A 494 -3.17 19.30 -7.50
N ILE A 495 -3.10 18.58 -8.62
CA ILE A 495 -2.62 19.10 -9.91
C ILE A 495 -3.84 19.14 -10.84
N LYS A 496 -4.20 20.34 -11.31
CA LYS A 496 -5.34 20.52 -12.20
C LYS A 496 -4.96 20.07 -13.62
N MET A 497 -5.80 19.23 -14.20
CA MET A 497 -5.73 18.77 -15.59
C MET A 497 -7.14 18.79 -16.15
N GLN A 498 -7.31 19.30 -17.37
CA GLN A 498 -8.60 19.37 -18.05
C GLN A 498 -8.88 18.05 -18.78
N MET A 499 -10.10 17.55 -18.72
CA MET A 499 -10.50 16.38 -19.49
C MET A 499 -10.55 16.73 -20.98
N ALA A 500 -10.21 15.77 -21.83
CA ALA A 500 -10.37 15.90 -23.28
C ALA A 500 -11.67 15.21 -23.69
N VAL A 501 -12.60 15.96 -24.28
CA VAL A 501 -13.94 15.49 -24.64
C VAL A 501 -14.00 15.07 -26.08
#